data_AF-A0A925CVM4-F1
#
_entry.id   AF-A0A925CVM4-F1
#
_cell.length_a   1.000
_cell.length_b   1.000
_cell.length_c   1.000
_cell.angle_alpha   90.00
_cell.angle_beta   90.00
_cell.angle_gamma   90.00
#
_symmetry.space_group_name_H-M   'P 1'
#
loop_
_entity.id
_entity.type
_entity.pdbx_description
1 polymer ?
#
loop_
_entity_poly.entity_id
_entity_poly.type
_entity_poly.pdbx_seq_one_letter_code
_entity_poly.pdbx_strand_id
1 'polypeptide(L)' 'MDVLRRLVSVVRTVIGVPDYERYLRHMHARHPDCAVLTPAEFAKARLDARYSRPGSRCC' A
#
# COMPACT_ATOMS: atom_id res chain seq x y z
N MET A 1 -26.05 3.01 5.09
CA MET A 1 -25.01 1.95 5.03
C MET A 1 -23.63 2.63 5.07
N ASP A 2 -23.36 3.42 6.12
CA ASP A 2 -22.30 4.46 6.04
C ASP A 2 -21.30 4.40 7.22
N VAL A 3 -21.70 3.77 8.31
CA VAL A 3 -20.88 3.62 9.52
C VAL A 3 -19.69 2.69 9.26
N LEU A 4 -19.91 1.56 8.58
CA LEU A 4 -18.85 0.62 8.21
C LEU A 4 -17.75 1.28 7.38
N ARG A 5 -18.12 2.13 6.40
CA ARG A 5 -17.17 2.82 5.53
C ARG A 5 -16.32 3.83 6.30
N ARG A 6 -16.92 4.52 7.26
CA ARG A 6 -16.24 5.49 8.12
C ARG A 6 -15.31 4.81 9.13
N LEU A 7 -15.74 3.71 9.73
CA LEU A 7 -14.91 2.91 10.63
C LEU A 7 -13.69 2.31 9.91
N VAL A 8 -13.88 1.77 8.70
CA VAL A 8 -12.78 1.27 7.87
C VAL A 8 -11.77 2.38 7.54
N SER A 9 -12.23 3.61 7.26
CA SER A 9 -11.33 4.75 7.03
C SER A 9 -10.53 5.15 8.27
N VAL A 10 -11.16 5.14 9.46
CA VAL A 10 -10.48 5.47 10.72
C VAL A 10 -9.47 4.38 11.08
N VAL A 11 -9.87 3.11 10.97
CA VAL A 11 -9.01 1.94 11.22
C VAL A 11 -7.81 1.93 10.25
N ARG A 12 -7.99 2.25 8.97
CA ARG A 12 -6.90 2.37 7.98
C ARG A 12 -5.93 3.50 8.32
N THR A 13 -6.42 4.57 8.93
CA THR A 13 -5.57 5.68 9.38
C THR A 13 -4.79 5.32 10.64
N VAL A 14 -5.44 4.67 11.61
CA VAL A 14 -4.86 4.29 12.91
C VAL A 14 -3.81 3.19 12.78
N ILE A 15 -4.05 2.16 11.96
CA ILE A 15 -3.12 1.04 11.81
C ILE A 15 -1.96 1.41 10.85
N GLY A 16 -2.04 2.53 10.12
CA GLY A 16 -1.05 2.91 9.11
C GLY A 16 -0.92 1.87 7.98
N VAL A 17 -1.95 1.03 7.81
CA VAL A 17 -1.99 -0.02 6.79
C VAL A 17 -2.04 0.68 5.45
N PRO A 18 -1.10 0.38 4.55
CA PRO A 18 -1.11 1.00 3.24
C PRO A 18 -2.39 0.58 2.51
N ASP A 19 -3.22 1.57 2.26
CA ASP A 19 -4.53 1.43 1.65
C ASP A 19 -4.40 0.91 0.22
N TYR A 20 -4.68 -0.39 0.01
CA TYR A 20 -4.56 -1.03 -1.29
C TYR A 20 -5.48 -0.38 -2.34
N GLU A 21 -6.67 0.09 -1.95
CA GLU A 21 -7.57 0.84 -2.86
C GLU A 21 -7.00 2.20 -3.28
N ARG A 22 -6.24 2.88 -2.42
CA ARG A 22 -5.50 4.09 -2.78
C ARG A 22 -4.37 3.77 -3.76
N TYR A 23 -3.68 2.64 -3.57
CA TYR A 23 -2.67 2.16 -4.53
C TYR A 23 -3.32 1.88 -5.89
N LEU A 24 -4.43 1.15 -5.94
CA LEU A 24 -5.14 0.86 -7.18
C LEU A 24 -5.64 2.14 -7.87
N ARG A 25 -6.24 3.09 -7.14
CA ARG A 25 -6.65 4.38 -7.71
C ARG A 25 -5.47 5.16 -8.30
N HIS A 26 -4.34 5.15 -7.62
CA HIS A 26 -3.13 5.80 -8.12
C HIS A 26 -2.60 5.12 -9.39
N MET A 27 -2.51 3.79 -9.39
CA MET A 27 -2.06 3.03 -10.56
C MET A 27 -3.00 3.24 -11.73
N HIS A 28 -4.31 3.20 -11.52
CA HIS A 28 -5.27 3.45 -12.59
C HIS A 28 -5.20 4.88 -13.14
N ALA A 29 -4.93 5.87 -12.28
CA ALA A 29 -4.84 7.28 -12.70
C ALA A 29 -3.51 7.66 -13.36
N ARG A 30 -2.38 7.03 -12.96
CA ARG A 30 -1.03 7.40 -13.44
C ARG A 30 -0.36 6.36 -14.33
N HIS A 31 -0.73 5.09 -14.19
CA HIS A 31 -0.11 3.95 -14.86
C HIS A 31 -1.18 2.95 -15.34
N PRO A 32 -2.11 3.35 -16.22
CA PRO A 32 -3.20 2.48 -16.68
C PRO A 32 -2.71 1.24 -17.43
N ASP A 33 -1.53 1.31 -18.06
CA ASP A 33 -0.89 0.21 -18.80
C ASP A 33 0.00 -0.71 -17.94
N CYS A 34 0.24 -0.37 -16.67
CA CYS A 34 1.05 -1.22 -15.81
C CYS A 34 0.18 -2.21 -15.04
N ALA A 35 0.62 -3.48 -14.98
CA ALA A 35 0.02 -4.48 -14.13
C ALA A 35 0.09 -4.04 -12.65
N VAL A 36 -1.07 -4.03 -11.99
CA VAL A 36 -1.16 -3.73 -10.56
C VAL A 36 -0.70 -4.94 -9.75
N LEU A 37 0.09 -4.70 -8.69
CA LEU A 37 0.49 -5.73 -7.75
C LEU A 37 -0.75 -6.27 -7.02
N THR A 38 -0.78 -7.56 -6.72
CA THR A 38 -1.82 -8.13 -5.85
C THR A 38 -1.69 -7.58 -4.41
N PRO A 39 -2.74 -7.69 -3.56
CA PRO A 39 -2.67 -7.20 -2.19
C PRO A 39 -1.50 -7.81 -1.39
N ALA A 40 -1.24 -9.10 -1.61
CA ALA A 40 -0.15 -9.83 -0.95
C ALA A 40 1.23 -9.34 -1.44
N GLU A 41 1.40 -9.12 -2.74
CA GLU A 41 2.64 -8.58 -3.31
C GLU A 41 2.88 -7.14 -2.87
N PHE A 42 1.83 -6.31 -2.80
CA PHE A 42 1.94 -4.95 -2.31
C PHE A 42 2.34 -4.92 -0.82
N ALA A 43 1.75 -5.77 0.01
CA ALA A 43 2.15 -5.90 1.41
C ALA A 43 3.61 -6.38 1.53
N LYS A 44 4.00 -7.39 0.75
CA LYS A 44 5.38 -7.89 0.70
C LYS A 44 6.35 -6.81 0.24
N ALA A 45 6.06 -6.05 -0.82
CA ALA A 45 6.90 -4.97 -1.31
C ALA A 45 7.06 -3.84 -0.28
N ARG A 46 6.02 -3.57 0.52
CA ARG A 46 6.09 -2.58 1.62
C ARG A 46 6.92 -3.08 2.80
N LEU A 47 6.82 -4.37 3.13
CA LEU A 47 7.66 -5.01 4.13
C LEU A 47 9.11 -5.06 3.65
N ASP A 48 9.35 -5.45 2.40
CA ASP A 48 10.67 -5.45 1.76
C ASP A 48 11.26 -4.04 1.74
N ALA A 49 10.53 -3.00 1.33
CA ALA A 49 11.02 -1.62 1.40
C ALA A 49 11.34 -1.13 2.83
N ARG A 50 10.74 -1.75 3.86
CA ARG A 50 10.97 -1.44 5.28
C ARG A 50 12.14 -2.24 5.88
N TYR A 51 12.26 -3.52 5.54
CA TYR A 51 13.19 -4.47 6.15
C TYR A 51 14.35 -4.88 5.24
N SER A 52 14.17 -4.78 3.93
CA SER A 52 15.14 -5.01 2.86
C SER A 52 15.84 -3.72 2.44
N ARG A 53 15.95 -2.75 3.36
CA ARG A 53 17.07 -1.81 3.31
C ARG A 53 18.24 -2.48 4.03
N PRO A 54 19.09 -3.28 3.36
CA PRO A 54 20.44 -3.40 3.88
C PRO A 54 20.93 -1.96 3.89
N GLY A 55 21.15 -1.42 5.09
CA GLY A 55 21.68 -0.08 5.25
C GLY A 55 22.78 0.09 4.22
N SER A 56 22.74 1.20 3.50
CA SER A 56 23.81 1.70 2.63
C SER A 56 25.17 1.34 3.20
N ARG A 57 25.67 0.13 2.91
CA ARG A 57 27.07 -0.23 3.02
C ARG A 57 27.66 0.33 1.76
N CYS A 58 27.76 1.66 1.74
CA CYS A 58 28.81 2.26 0.96
C CYS A 58 30.10 1.82 1.63
N CYS A 59 30.91 1.12 0.85
CA CYS A 59 32.31 0.85 1.11
C CYS A 59 33.06 2.16 1.40
#